data_AF-A0A804MDC8-F1
#
_entry.id   AF-A0A804MDC8-F1
#
_cell.length_a   1.000
_cell.length_b   1.000
_cell.length_c   1.000
_cell.angle_alpha   90.00
_cell.angle_beta   90.00
_cell.angle_gamma   90.00
#
_symmetry.space_group_name_H-M   'P 1'
#
loop_
_entity.id
_entity.type
_entity.pdbx_description
1 polymer ?
#
loop_
_entity_poly.entity_id
_entity_poly.type
_entity_poly.pdbx_seq_one_letter_code
_entity_poly.pdbx_strand_id
1 'polypeptide(L)'
;MDEWRTGLKALRADSISKLKKAFPELVQEVSRPSNFQDFYIYAFRYCLTGLQFHPQVDKLNNYLMYQNDYKVITMDQWMGFICLCNEVTF
;
A
#
# COMPACT_ATOMS: atom_id res chain seq x y z
N MET A 1 -6.35 -12.94 -9.91
CA MET A 1 -7.59 -12.67 -10.68
C MET A 1 -8.80 -12.48 -9.77
N ASP A 2 -8.90 -13.20 -8.66
CA ASP A 2 -10.05 -13.10 -7.74
C ASP A 2 -10.16 -11.77 -6.99
N GLU A 3 -9.02 -11.17 -6.63
CA GLU A 3 -8.97 -9.85 -6.00
C GLU A 3 -9.66 -8.78 -6.85
N TRP A 4 -9.39 -8.76 -8.15
CA TRP A 4 -9.99 -7.79 -9.07
C TRP A 4 -11.50 -7.97 -9.18
N ARG A 5 -11.97 -9.22 -9.32
CA ARG A 5 -13.40 -9.53 -9.39
C ARG A 5 -14.12 -9.16 -8.09
N THR A 6 -13.51 -9.47 -6.96
CA THR A 6 -14.05 -9.17 -5.62
C THR A 6 -14.11 -7.66 -5.39
N GLY A 7 -13.04 -6.93 -5.72
CA GLY A 7 -12.98 -5.47 -5.60
C GLY A 7 -14.00 -4.77 -6.49
N LEU A 8 -14.12 -5.16 -7.75
CA LEU A 8 -15.13 -4.60 -8.67
C LEU A 8 -16.56 -4.88 -8.18
N LYS A 9 -16.82 -6.09 -7.65
CA LYS A 9 -18.12 -6.43 -7.07
C LYS A 9 -18.44 -5.58 -5.83
N ALA A 10 -17.46 -5.37 -4.95
CA ALA A 10 -17.61 -4.52 -3.76
C ALA A 10 -17.90 -3.06 -4.15
N LEU A 11 -17.23 -2.53 -5.17
CA LEU A 11 -17.43 -1.18 -5.69
C LEU A 11 -18.67 -1.03 -6.58
N ARG A 12 -19.41 -2.12 -6.83
CA ARG A 12 -20.50 -2.17 -7.82
C ARG A 12 -20.08 -1.60 -9.19
N ALA A 13 -18.80 -1.75 -9.52
CA ALA A 13 -18.18 -1.23 -10.73
C ALA A 13 -17.88 -2.37 -11.69
N ASP A 14 -18.76 -2.59 -12.67
CA ASP A 14 -18.58 -3.59 -13.74
C ASP A 14 -17.88 -3.03 -14.98
N SER A 15 -17.49 -1.76 -14.95
CA SER A 15 -16.89 -1.05 -16.07
C SER A 15 -15.90 0.01 -15.59
N ILE A 16 -14.94 0.35 -16.46
CA ILE A 16 -13.94 1.39 -16.18
C ILE A 16 -14.61 2.73 -15.83
N SER A 17 -15.73 3.06 -16.47
CA SER A 17 -16.50 4.28 -16.18
C SER A 17 -17.07 4.30 -14.77
N LYS A 18 -17.59 3.17 -14.27
CA LYS A 18 -18.08 3.07 -12.89
C LYS A 18 -16.93 3.08 -11.88
N LEU A 19 -15.81 2.42 -12.20
CA LEU A 19 -14.61 2.44 -11.35
C LEU A 19 -14.08 3.86 -11.17
N LYS A 20 -13.99 4.63 -12.27
CA LYS A 20 -13.59 6.05 -12.22
C LYS A 20 -14.56 6.91 -11.40
N LYS A 21 -15.86 6.61 -11.44
CA LYS A 21 -16.86 7.29 -10.61
C LYS A 21 -16.76 6.93 -9.12
N ALA A 22 -16.36 5.70 -8.79
CA ALA A 22 -16.16 5.25 -7.41
C ALA A 22 -14.84 5.75 -6.81
N PHE A 23 -13.88 6.17 -7.65
CA PHE A 23 -12.56 6.58 -7.18
C PHE A 23 -12.59 7.78 -6.20
N PRO A 24 -13.35 8.87 -6.42
CA PRO A 24 -13.48 9.94 -5.43
C PRO A 24 -14.05 9.46 -4.08
N GLU A 25 -15.02 8.53 -4.09
CA GLU A 25 -15.60 7.97 -2.87
C GLU A 25 -14.56 7.16 -2.09
N LEU A 26 -13.75 6.34 -2.79
CA LEU A 26 -12.64 5.61 -2.20
C LEU A 26 -11.58 6.53 -1.58
N VAL A 27 -11.23 7.63 -2.24
CA VAL A 27 -10.29 8.62 -1.70
C VAL A 27 -10.85 9.25 -0.44
N GLN A 28 -12.14 9.60 -0.43
CA GLN A 28 -12.82 10.13 0.75
C GLN A 28 -12.88 9.11 1.88
N GLU A 29 -13.12 7.83 1.57
CA GLU A 29 -13.14 6.74 2.54
C GLU A 29 -11.77 6.56 3.21
N VAL A 30 -10.68 6.56 2.43
CA VAL A 30 -9.31 6.44 2.93
C VAL A 30 -8.88 7.68 3.71
N SER A 31 -9.50 8.83 3.48
CA SER A 31 -9.20 10.06 4.24
C SER A 31 -9.70 10.03 5.69
N ARG A 32 -10.55 9.06 6.06
CA ARG A 32 -10.97 8.86 7.45
C ARG A 32 -9.79 8.27 8.25
N PRO A 33 -9.43 8.80 9.45
CA PRO A 33 -8.24 8.38 10.18
C PRO A 33 -8.11 6.86 10.40
N SER A 34 -9.19 6.18 10.77
CA SER A 34 -9.19 4.72 10.96
C SER A 34 -8.89 3.96 9.67
N ASN A 35 -9.53 4.37 8.58
CA ASN A 35 -9.37 3.74 7.27
C ASN A 35 -7.99 4.04 6.68
N PHE A 36 -7.47 5.25 6.91
CA PHE A 36 -6.13 5.62 6.54
C PHE A 36 -5.10 4.73 7.24
N GLN A 37 -5.25 4.51 8.56
CA GLN A 37 -4.35 3.64 9.32
C GLN A 37 -4.39 2.19 8.78
N ASP A 38 -5.59 1.65 8.55
CA ASP A 38 -5.74 0.31 7.97
C ASP A 38 -5.11 0.24 6.56
N PHE A 39 -5.35 1.26 5.72
CA PHE A 39 -4.76 1.37 4.39
C PHE A 39 -3.22 1.49 4.45
N TYR A 40 -2.70 2.25 5.40
CA TYR A 40 -1.27 2.47 5.61
C TYR A 40 -0.56 1.17 6.01
N ILE A 41 -1.20 0.36 6.86
CA ILE A 41 -0.74 -0.99 7.21
C ILE A 41 -0.80 -1.92 5.99
N TYR A 42 -1.91 -1.88 5.24
CA TYR A 42 -2.08 -2.68 4.03
C TYR A 42 -1.02 -2.35 2.98
N ALA A 43 -0.71 -1.06 2.76
CA ALA A 43 0.28 -0.62 1.77
C ALA A 43 1.66 -1.21 2.05
N PHE A 44 2.10 -1.24 3.32
CA PHE A 44 3.36 -1.87 3.70
C PHE A 44 3.35 -3.38 3.38
N ARG A 45 2.27 -4.07 3.76
CA ARG A 45 2.11 -5.52 3.47
C ARG A 45 2.05 -5.79 1.97
N TYR A 46 1.38 -4.95 1.20
CA TYR A 46 1.30 -5.05 -0.26
C TYR A 46 2.68 -4.86 -0.90
N CYS A 47 3.48 -3.91 -0.43
CA CYS A 47 4.86 -3.75 -0.90
C CYS A 47 5.73 -4.98 -0.60
N LEU A 48 5.57 -5.59 0.59
CA LEU A 48 6.30 -6.80 0.95
C LEU A 48 5.87 -8.03 0.13
N THR A 49 4.57 -8.18 -0.11
CA THR A 49 4.01 -9.32 -0.87
C THR A 49 4.16 -9.14 -2.38
N GLY A 50 4.17 -7.90 -2.89
CA GLY A 50 4.49 -7.59 -4.28
C GLY A 50 5.91 -7.99 -4.69
N LEU A 51 6.83 -8.12 -3.73
CA LEU A 51 8.17 -8.68 -3.94
C LEU A 51 8.16 -10.20 -4.14
N GLN A 52 7.05 -10.89 -3.88
CA GLN A 52 6.93 -12.35 -4.06
C GLN A 52 6.78 -12.78 -5.53
N PHE A 53 6.83 -11.85 -6.49
CA PHE A 53 6.87 -12.13 -7.92
C PHE A 53 8.24 -11.74 -8.53
N HIS A 54 9.11 -12.65 -8.93
CA HIS A 54 10.10 -13.34 -8.08
C HIS A 54 11.52 -13.35 -8.76
N PRO A 55 11.71 -13.26 -10.10
CA PRO A 55 13.06 -13.22 -10.71
C PRO A 55 13.72 -11.84 -10.85
N GLN A 56 12.94 -10.76 -10.93
CA GLN A 56 13.48 -9.40 -11.14
C GLN A 56 13.91 -8.74 -9.82
N VAL A 57 13.23 -9.09 -8.73
CA VAL A 57 13.60 -8.72 -7.36
C VAL A 57 14.99 -9.27 -7.02
N ASP A 58 15.36 -10.45 -7.53
CA ASP A 58 16.70 -11.03 -7.31
C ASP A 58 17.83 -10.24 -7.98
N LYS A 59 17.60 -9.69 -9.19
CA LYS A 59 18.57 -8.79 -9.84
C LYS A 59 18.71 -7.47 -9.10
N LEU A 60 17.61 -6.94 -8.58
CA LEU A 60 17.61 -5.71 -7.79
C LEU A 60 18.23 -5.95 -6.39
N ASN A 61 17.96 -7.09 -5.77
CA ASN A 61 18.59 -7.51 -4.51
C ASN A 61 20.09 -7.69 -4.68
N ASN A 62 20.55 -8.34 -5.76
CA ASN A 62 22.00 -8.47 -6.01
C ASN A 62 22.68 -7.11 -6.25
N TYR A 63 21.98 -6.14 -6.87
CA TYR A 63 22.45 -4.77 -7.02
C TYR A 63 22.49 -4.01 -5.68
N LEU A 64 21.45 -4.16 -4.86
CA LEU A 64 21.34 -3.55 -3.53
C LEU A 64 22.29 -4.21 -2.50
N MET A 65 22.63 -5.48 -2.64
CA MET A 65 23.60 -6.21 -1.79
C MET A 65 25.03 -5.68 -1.92
N TYR A 66 25.35 -4.97 -3.00
CA TYR A 66 26.65 -4.32 -3.21
C TYR A 66 26.64 -2.82 -2.83
N GLN A 67 25.49 -2.28 -2.42
CA GLN A 67 25.30 -0.87 -2.08
C GLN A 67 25.16 -0.70 -0.56
N ASN A 68 25.92 0.25 0.01
CA ASN A 68 26.01 0.52 1.45
C ASN A 68 24.65 0.86 2.11
N ASP A 69 24.39 0.24 3.27
CA ASP A 69 23.36 0.54 4.29
C ASP A 69 21.91 0.80 3.81
N TYR A 70 21.30 -0.13 3.07
CA TYR A 70 19.83 -0.18 3.02
C TYR A 70 19.27 -0.78 4.31
N LYS A 71 18.89 0.06 5.28
CA LYS A 71 18.12 -0.40 6.45
C LYS A 71 16.68 -0.68 6.02
N VAL A 72 16.31 -1.96 5.98
CA VAL A 72 14.92 -2.39 5.82
C VAL A 72 14.07 -1.64 6.86
N ILE A 73 13.07 -0.89 6.41
CA ILE A 73 12.10 -0.25 7.30
C ILE A 73 11.22 -1.35 7.89
N THR A 74 11.26 -1.54 9.20
CA THR A 74 10.38 -2.49 9.88
C THR A 74 8.94 -1.98 9.91
N MET A 75 7.97 -2.87 10.11
CA MET A 75 6.58 -2.47 10.32
C MET A 75 6.44 -1.49 11.48
N ASP A 76 7.21 -1.66 12.55
CA ASP A 76 7.22 -0.76 13.70
C ASP A 76 7.77 0.62 13.33
N GLN A 77 8.83 0.69 12.52
CA GLN A 77 9.36 1.97 12.02
C GLN A 77 8.35 2.65 11.08
N TRP A 78 7.71 1.88 10.21
CA TRP A 78 6.63 2.36 9.34
C TRP A 78 5.49 2.94 10.16
N MET A 79 4.97 2.20 11.14
CA MET A 79 3.93 2.68 12.06
C MET A 79 4.40 3.88 12.90
N GLY A 80 5.69 3.94 13.23
CA GLY A 80 6.29 5.10 13.90
C GLY A 80 6.15 6.38 13.08
N PHE A 81 6.27 6.33 11.75
CA PHE A 81 6.07 7.50 10.90
C PHE A 81 4.63 8.02 10.94
N ILE A 82 3.62 7.15 10.88
CA ILE A 82 2.22 7.60 10.98
C ILE A 82 1.89 8.15 12.38
N CYS A 83 2.42 7.53 13.46
CA CYS A 83 2.28 8.07 14.81
C CYS A 83 2.93 9.46 14.93
N LEU A 84 4.17 9.61 14.44
CA LEU A 84 4.87 10.89 14.41
C LEU A 84 4.09 11.96 13.63
N CYS A 85 3.57 11.63 12.45
CA CYS A 85 2.77 12.57 11.66
C CYS A 85 1.45 12.97 12.35
N ASN A 86 0.85 12.07 13.14
CA ASN A 86 -0.35 12.38 13.92
C ASN A 86 -0.05 13.23 15.17
N GLU A 87 1.15 13.08 15.76
CA GLU A 87 1.58 13.86 16.93
C GLU A 87 2.10 15.25 16.53
N VAL A 88 2.77 15.36 15.38
CA VAL A 88 3.28 16.61 14.83
C VAL A 88 2.16 17.31 14.04
N THR A 89 1.12 17.76 14.73
CA THR A 89 0.22 18.78 14.19
C THR A 89 0.90 20.14 14.30
N PHE A 90 1.33 20.71 13.17
CA PHE A 90 1.69 22.13 13.05
C PHE A 90 0.45 23.03 13.10
#